data_AF-A0A7W1QS17-F1
#
_entry.id   AF-A0A7W1QS17-F1
#
_cell.length_a   1.000
_cell.length_b   1.000
_cell.length_c   1.000
_cell.angle_alpha   90.00
_cell.angle_beta   90.00
_cell.angle_gamma   90.00
#
_symmetry.space_group_name_H-M   'P 1'
#
loop_
_entity.id
_entity.type
_entity.pdbx_description
1 polymer ?
#
loop_
_entity_poly.entity_id
_entity_poly.type
_entity_poly.pdbx_seq_one_letter_code
_entity_poly.pdbx_strand_id
1 'polypeptide(L)'
;MRIRLSSAPFITLVIMTLVLAAACNSTPTNSNGAGTPTNANNSNARPAASAATPAATTSGPLSTPTNAFKAFYEASKKKDVPAVMKTLSKDTVDFLTAEAKKENKTLEVALTESLKTSDVPTTAPETRNEKIDGDKATLEVKDDKVEGKWDTFNFARENGEWKIKLGIE
;
A
#
# COMPACT_ATOMS: atom_id res chain seq x y z
N MET A 1 4.67 45.51 31.54
CA MET A 1 4.50 46.21 30.25
C MET A 1 3.81 45.26 29.30
N ARG A 2 2.52 45.50 28.98
CA ARG A 2 1.66 44.62 28.18
C ARG A 2 1.63 45.16 26.75
N ILE A 3 2.12 44.41 25.78
CA ILE A 3 2.11 44.80 24.36
C ILE A 3 0.78 44.35 23.75
N ARG A 4 0.13 45.29 23.06
CA ARG A 4 -1.23 45.19 22.53
C ARG A 4 -1.29 44.53 21.15
N LEU A 5 -2.40 43.82 20.94
CA LEU A 5 -2.99 43.36 19.68
C LEU A 5 -3.17 44.51 18.66
N SER A 6 -2.93 44.25 17.37
CA SER A 6 -3.35 45.11 16.23
C SER A 6 -3.54 44.21 14.99
N SER A 7 -4.74 43.68 14.76
CA SER A 7 -5.75 44.07 13.74
C SER A 7 -5.25 44.18 12.29
N ALA A 8 -5.75 43.27 11.45
CA ALA A 8 -5.61 43.22 9.99
C ALA A 8 -6.29 44.39 9.25
N PRO A 9 -6.01 44.54 7.95
CA PRO A 9 -7.14 44.48 7.02
C PRO A 9 -6.96 43.51 5.84
N PHE A 10 -8.07 42.83 5.55
CA PHE A 10 -8.38 42.03 4.37
C PHE A 10 -8.16 42.82 3.06
N ILE A 11 -7.43 42.26 2.12
CA ILE A 11 -7.44 42.71 0.71
C ILE A 11 -8.15 41.66 -0.12
N THR A 12 -9.41 41.97 -0.39
CA THR A 12 -10.28 41.30 -1.36
C THR A 12 -9.90 41.80 -2.75
N LEU A 13 -9.42 40.93 -3.64
CA LEU A 13 -9.32 41.24 -5.08
C LEU A 13 -10.15 40.23 -5.88
N VAL A 14 -11.04 40.79 -6.67
CA VAL A 14 -12.20 40.19 -7.34
C VAL A 14 -11.94 40.20 -8.85
N ILE A 15 -12.12 39.03 -9.47
CA ILE A 15 -12.62 38.77 -10.84
C ILE A 15 -11.79 39.25 -12.04
N MET A 16 -11.42 38.30 -12.92
CA MET A 16 -11.75 38.42 -14.36
C MET A 16 -11.76 37.05 -15.04
N THR A 17 -12.96 36.59 -15.40
CA THR A 17 -13.24 35.48 -16.30
C THR A 17 -12.99 35.90 -17.74
N LEU A 18 -12.23 35.11 -18.50
CA LEU A 18 -12.12 35.22 -19.95
C LEU A 18 -12.56 33.89 -20.58
N VAL A 19 -13.74 33.91 -21.20
CA VAL A 19 -14.27 32.84 -22.05
C VAL A 19 -13.74 33.07 -23.46
N LEU A 20 -13.01 32.09 -24.02
CA LEU A 20 -12.69 32.05 -25.44
C LEU A 20 -13.45 30.89 -26.10
N ALA A 21 -14.37 31.24 -26.99
CA ALA A 21 -15.04 30.34 -27.92
C ALA A 21 -14.51 30.60 -29.34
N ALA A 22 -14.06 29.55 -30.02
CA ALA A 22 -13.84 29.44 -31.47
C ALA A 22 -13.38 28.00 -31.76
N ALA A 23 -13.73 27.28 -32.83
CA ALA A 23 -14.71 27.42 -33.88
C ALA A 23 -14.89 26.00 -34.48
N CYS A 24 -16.08 25.70 -34.99
CA CYS A 24 -16.41 24.47 -35.72
C CYS A 24 -15.84 24.49 -37.14
N ASN A 25 -15.52 23.31 -37.71
CA ASN A 25 -15.58 22.90 -39.13
C ASN A 25 -14.82 21.53 -39.28
N SER A 26 -15.22 20.48 -40.00
CA SER A 26 -16.22 20.27 -41.06
C SER A 26 -16.63 18.77 -41.16
N THR A 27 -17.90 18.52 -41.51
CA THR A 27 -18.50 17.39 -42.29
C THR A 27 -18.17 15.91 -42.00
N PRO A 28 -19.23 15.07 -41.93
CA PRO A 28 -19.26 13.85 -42.73
C PRO A 28 -20.54 13.76 -43.59
N THR A 29 -20.39 13.54 -44.90
CA THR A 29 -21.45 13.04 -45.78
C THR A 29 -20.97 11.74 -46.38
N ASN A 30 -21.60 10.62 -46.02
CA ASN A 30 -22.03 9.65 -47.01
C ASN A 30 -23.17 8.79 -46.44
N SER A 31 -24.29 8.77 -47.15
CA SER A 31 -25.44 7.92 -46.89
C SER A 31 -25.43 6.78 -47.90
N ASN A 32 -25.51 5.53 -47.46
CA ASN A 32 -26.46 4.58 -48.05
C ASN A 32 -26.60 3.29 -47.23
N GLY A 33 -27.83 2.78 -47.14
CA GLY A 33 -28.13 1.36 -46.92
C GLY A 33 -28.88 1.03 -45.63
N ALA A 34 -30.20 0.90 -45.74
CA ALA A 34 -31.17 0.61 -44.69
C ALA A 34 -31.17 -0.85 -44.17
N GLY A 35 -31.57 -1.05 -42.91
CA GLY A 35 -31.89 -2.36 -42.34
C GLY A 35 -32.22 -2.37 -40.83
N THR A 36 -33.45 -1.99 -40.47
CA THR A 36 -34.27 -2.32 -39.27
C THR A 36 -33.82 -2.00 -37.81
N PRO A 37 -34.74 -1.58 -36.91
CA PRO A 37 -34.43 -1.08 -35.57
C PRO A 37 -34.76 -2.03 -34.38
N THR A 38 -34.31 -1.60 -33.19
CA THR A 38 -34.65 -1.95 -31.78
C THR A 38 -33.64 -2.86 -31.04
N ASN A 39 -33.12 -2.54 -29.84
CA ASN A 39 -33.15 -1.32 -29.00
C ASN A 39 -32.11 -1.47 -27.85
N ALA A 40 -31.40 -0.36 -27.55
CA ALA A 40 -30.79 0.05 -26.26
C ALA A 40 -29.69 -0.85 -25.61
N ASN A 41 -28.60 -0.34 -25.02
CA ASN A 41 -28.22 1.00 -24.58
C ASN A 41 -26.69 1.05 -24.46
N ASN A 42 -26.06 2.08 -25.02
CA ASN A 42 -24.66 2.42 -24.78
C ASN A 42 -24.65 3.76 -24.04
N SER A 43 -23.89 3.89 -22.94
CA SER A 43 -23.18 5.13 -22.59
C SER A 43 -22.24 4.94 -21.40
N ASN A 44 -21.01 5.45 -21.57
CA ASN A 44 -20.08 6.01 -20.59
C ASN A 44 -19.43 5.08 -19.55
N ALA A 45 -18.11 4.88 -19.67
CA ALA A 45 -17.11 5.72 -18.97
C ALA A 45 -15.72 5.06 -18.90
N ARG A 46 -14.68 5.93 -18.94
CA ARG A 46 -13.30 5.75 -18.49
C ARG A 46 -12.30 5.13 -19.49
N PRO A 47 -11.15 5.79 -19.78
CA PRO A 47 -10.04 5.11 -20.43
C PRO A 47 -9.62 3.94 -19.52
N ALA A 48 -9.63 2.74 -20.10
CA ALA A 48 -9.30 1.51 -19.44
C ALA A 48 -8.02 1.69 -18.62
N ALA A 49 -8.17 1.52 -17.30
CA ALA A 49 -7.05 1.34 -16.41
C ALA A 49 -6.15 0.26 -17.01
N SER A 50 -4.86 0.57 -17.03
CA SER A 50 -3.75 -0.34 -17.31
C SER A 50 -4.14 -1.77 -16.93
N ALA A 51 -4.27 -2.64 -17.92
CA ALA A 51 -4.61 -4.04 -17.73
C ALA A 51 -3.64 -4.60 -16.66
N ALA A 52 -4.18 -4.95 -15.50
CA ALA A 52 -3.44 -5.70 -14.51
C ALA A 52 -3.00 -7.00 -15.18
N THR A 53 -1.68 -7.16 -15.33
CA THR A 53 -1.05 -8.42 -15.71
C THR A 53 -1.68 -9.55 -14.88
N PRO A 54 -2.09 -10.69 -15.48
CA PRO A 54 -2.59 -11.82 -14.73
C PRO A 54 -1.60 -12.16 -13.63
N ALA A 55 -2.04 -12.04 -12.38
CA ALA A 55 -1.22 -12.42 -11.23
C ALA A 55 -0.83 -13.88 -11.43
N ALA A 56 0.47 -14.13 -11.64
CA ALA A 56 1.01 -15.47 -11.56
C ALA A 56 0.49 -16.10 -10.27
N THR A 57 -0.18 -17.25 -10.39
CA THR A 57 -0.61 -18.05 -9.26
C THR A 57 0.63 -18.67 -8.62
N THR A 58 1.46 -17.84 -7.99
CA THR A 58 2.46 -18.34 -7.05
C THR A 58 1.66 -18.91 -5.89
N SER A 59 1.63 -20.23 -5.74
CA SER A 59 1.14 -20.90 -4.52
C SER A 59 2.34 -21.12 -3.62
N GLY A 60 2.60 -20.18 -2.71
CA GLY A 60 3.79 -20.14 -1.87
C GLY A 60 3.53 -19.36 -0.57
N PRO A 61 4.44 -19.48 0.40
CA PRO A 61 4.26 -18.85 1.72
C PRO A 61 4.24 -17.32 1.66
N LEU A 62 4.71 -16.70 0.57
CA LEU A 62 4.72 -15.24 0.38
C LEU A 62 3.74 -14.77 -0.69
N SER A 63 2.76 -15.60 -1.07
CA SER A 63 1.87 -15.32 -2.21
C SER A 63 0.76 -14.33 -1.96
N THR A 64 0.39 -14.12 -0.70
CA THR A 64 -0.56 -13.10 -0.26
C THR A 64 0.02 -12.39 0.97
N PRO A 65 -0.41 -11.15 1.28
CA PRO A 65 -0.01 -10.47 2.51
C PRO A 65 -0.26 -11.30 3.78
N THR A 66 -1.42 -11.96 3.87
CA THR A 66 -1.75 -12.87 4.97
C THR A 66 -0.79 -14.05 5.07
N ASN A 67 -0.43 -14.68 3.94
CA ASN A 67 0.52 -15.78 3.94
C ASN A 67 1.92 -15.29 4.33
N ALA A 68 2.34 -14.13 3.82
CA ALA A 68 3.62 -13.52 4.16
C ALA A 68 3.72 -13.21 5.66
N PHE A 69 2.64 -12.68 6.25
CA PHE A 69 2.56 -12.46 7.69
C PHE A 69 2.70 -13.77 8.47
N LYS A 70 1.98 -14.83 8.07
CA LYS A 70 2.11 -16.15 8.69
C LYS A 70 3.53 -16.71 8.59
N ALA A 71 4.16 -16.56 7.43
CA ALA A 71 5.54 -16.99 7.22
C ALA A 71 6.53 -16.23 8.13
N PHE A 72 6.37 -14.91 8.24
CA PHE A 72 7.14 -14.09 9.18
C PHE A 72 6.93 -14.50 10.63
N TYR A 73 5.68 -14.75 11.02
CA TYR A 73 5.32 -15.16 12.37
C TYR A 73 5.94 -16.51 12.74
N GLU A 74 5.81 -17.51 11.86
CA GLU A 74 6.40 -18.83 12.05
C GLU A 74 7.93 -18.78 12.09
N ALA A 75 8.55 -17.98 11.23
CA ALA A 75 10.00 -17.75 11.25
C ALA A 75 10.45 -17.09 12.57
N SER A 76 9.71 -16.08 13.03
CA SER A 76 9.98 -15.36 14.28
C SER A 76 9.86 -16.27 15.50
N LYS A 77 8.80 -17.09 15.55
CA LYS A 77 8.59 -18.11 16.58
C LYS A 77 9.72 -19.14 16.63
N LYS A 78 10.24 -19.55 15.47
CA LYS A 78 11.38 -20.46 15.34
C LYS A 78 12.73 -19.77 15.58
N LYS A 79 12.74 -18.45 15.77
CA LYS A 79 13.96 -17.61 15.86
C LYS A 79 14.87 -17.80 14.64
N ASP A 80 14.25 -18.05 13.48
CA ASP A 80 14.93 -18.27 12.21
C ASP A 80 15.20 -16.93 11.54
N VAL A 81 16.34 -16.34 11.89
CA VAL A 81 16.80 -15.04 11.38
C VAL A 81 16.81 -14.97 9.85
N PRO A 82 17.39 -15.92 9.09
CA PRO A 82 17.38 -15.83 7.63
C PRO A 82 15.97 -15.94 7.05
N ALA A 83 15.09 -16.77 7.61
CA ALA A 83 13.71 -16.83 7.17
C ALA A 83 12.94 -15.53 7.46
N VAL A 84 13.14 -14.93 8.65
CA VAL A 84 12.58 -13.61 8.99
C VAL A 84 13.05 -12.57 7.99
N MET A 85 14.36 -12.45 7.75
CA MET A 85 14.92 -11.50 6.78
C MET A 85 14.31 -11.66 5.38
N LYS A 86 14.03 -12.89 4.94
CA LYS A 86 13.41 -13.15 3.63
C LYS A 86 11.97 -12.60 3.53
N THR A 87 11.25 -12.55 4.65
CA THR A 87 9.87 -12.02 4.69
C THR A 87 9.80 -10.49 4.80
N LEU A 88 10.94 -9.81 5.02
CA LEU A 88 11.01 -8.36 5.14
C LEU A 88 11.33 -7.72 3.78
N SER A 89 10.68 -6.58 3.51
CA SER A 89 10.96 -5.78 2.30
C SER A 89 12.40 -5.27 2.31
N LYS A 90 12.93 -4.96 1.12
CA LYS A 90 14.29 -4.43 1.01
C LYS A 90 14.45 -3.14 1.83
N ASP A 91 13.48 -2.24 1.76
CA ASP A 91 13.49 -0.99 2.52
C ASP A 91 13.56 -1.24 4.03
N THR A 92 12.82 -2.24 4.53
CA THR A 92 12.86 -2.62 5.95
C THR A 92 14.19 -3.22 6.34
N VAL A 93 14.78 -4.07 5.49
CA VAL A 93 16.12 -4.63 5.73
C VAL A 93 17.17 -3.52 5.77
N ASP A 94 17.09 -2.54 4.86
CA ASP A 94 17.99 -1.39 4.84
C ASP A 94 17.83 -0.52 6.10
N PHE A 95 16.58 -0.25 6.51
CA PHE A 95 16.27 0.50 7.73
C PHE A 95 16.81 -0.21 8.98
N LEU A 96 16.51 -1.50 9.16
CA LEU A 96 17.01 -2.27 10.29
C LEU A 96 18.54 -2.39 10.28
N THR A 97 19.16 -2.44 9.10
CA THR A 97 20.63 -2.41 8.98
C THR A 97 21.19 -1.09 9.46
N ALA A 98 20.54 0.03 9.13
CA ALA A 98 20.94 1.35 9.61
C ALA A 98 20.78 1.47 11.14
N GLU A 99 19.69 0.96 11.70
CA GLU A 99 19.47 0.90 13.16
C GLU A 99 20.54 0.03 13.85
N ALA A 100 20.79 -1.18 13.35
CA ALA A 100 21.82 -2.07 13.90
C ALA A 100 23.22 -1.42 13.89
N LYS A 101 23.55 -0.68 12.82
CA LYS A 101 24.83 0.05 12.73
C LYS A 101 24.95 1.16 13.78
N LYS A 102 23.86 1.83 14.17
CA LYS A 102 23.89 2.81 15.27
C LYS A 102 24.28 2.18 16.60
N GLU A 103 23.95 0.90 16.80
CA GLU A 103 24.35 0.11 17.95
C GLU A 103 25.70 -0.61 17.78
N ASN A 104 26.43 -0.37 16.68
CA ASN A 104 27.66 -1.08 16.32
C ASN A 104 27.47 -2.61 16.17
N LYS A 105 26.29 -3.05 15.73
CA LYS A 105 25.94 -4.44 15.47
C LYS A 105 25.70 -4.68 13.98
N THR A 106 25.79 -5.94 13.55
CA THR A 106 25.26 -6.33 12.23
C THR A 106 23.76 -6.56 12.33
N LEU A 107 23.06 -6.51 11.20
CA LEU A 107 21.61 -6.75 11.15
C LEU A 107 21.25 -8.12 11.72
N GLU A 108 22.03 -9.15 11.40
CA GLU A 108 21.80 -10.52 11.87
C GLU A 108 21.90 -10.61 13.39
N VAL A 109 22.89 -9.93 13.99
CA VAL A 109 23.04 -9.88 15.45
C VAL A 109 21.86 -9.15 16.08
N ALA A 110 21.48 -7.98 15.55
CA ALA A 110 20.36 -7.20 16.07
C ALA A 110 19.01 -7.96 15.95
N LEU A 111 18.76 -8.64 14.83
CA LEU A 111 17.58 -9.49 14.66
C LEU A 111 17.63 -10.73 15.56
N THR A 112 18.80 -11.36 15.72
CA THR A 112 18.98 -12.49 16.63
C THR A 112 18.64 -12.10 18.07
N GLU A 113 19.16 -10.97 18.53
CA GLU A 113 18.86 -10.45 19.87
C GLU A 113 17.38 -10.13 20.01
N SER A 114 16.82 -9.40 19.04
CA SER A 114 15.40 -9.03 19.01
C SER A 114 14.49 -10.26 19.06
N LEU A 115 14.77 -11.32 18.28
CA LEU A 115 13.99 -12.57 18.28
C LEU A 115 14.22 -13.40 19.55
N LYS A 116 15.37 -13.27 20.22
CA LYS A 116 15.63 -13.93 21.50
C LYS A 116 14.84 -13.28 22.63
N THR A 117 14.73 -11.96 22.63
CA THR A 117 14.00 -11.17 23.64
C THR A 117 12.51 -11.05 23.34
N SER A 118 12.09 -11.28 22.09
CA SER A 118 10.68 -11.25 21.71
C SER A 118 9.94 -12.46 22.27
N ASP A 119 8.88 -12.18 23.02
CA ASP A 119 7.88 -13.17 23.41
C ASP A 119 6.86 -13.27 22.27
N VAL A 120 7.16 -14.13 21.29
CA VAL A 120 6.23 -14.43 20.18
C VAL A 120 5.24 -15.47 20.69
N PRO A 121 3.92 -15.19 20.70
CA PRO A 121 2.95 -16.17 21.18
C PRO A 121 3.02 -17.50 20.42
N THR A 122 2.45 -18.56 20.99
CA THR A 122 2.42 -19.87 20.29
C THR A 122 1.46 -19.85 19.10
N THR A 123 0.40 -19.04 19.19
CA THR A 123 -0.70 -18.99 18.24
C THR A 123 -0.67 -17.67 17.49
N ALA A 124 -0.66 -17.75 16.15
CA ALA A 124 -0.71 -16.58 15.30
C ALA A 124 -1.94 -15.70 15.61
N PRO A 125 -1.78 -14.36 15.66
CA PRO A 125 -2.89 -13.46 15.90
C PRO A 125 -3.90 -13.52 14.75
N GLU A 126 -5.14 -13.13 15.06
CA GLU A 126 -6.21 -13.03 14.08
C GLU A 126 -5.87 -11.93 13.04
N THR A 127 -6.15 -12.20 11.77
CA THR A 127 -5.89 -11.25 10.68
C THR A 127 -7.16 -10.98 9.88
N ARG A 128 -7.37 -9.74 9.44
CA ARG A 128 -8.54 -9.35 8.62
C ARG A 128 -8.21 -8.20 7.67
N ASN A 129 -9.21 -7.82 6.87
CA ASN A 129 -9.19 -6.63 6.02
C ASN A 129 -7.94 -6.53 5.13
N GLU A 130 -7.52 -7.66 4.54
CA GLU A 130 -6.45 -7.64 3.55
C GLU A 130 -6.87 -6.79 2.34
N LYS A 131 -6.05 -5.79 2.02
CA LYS A 131 -6.28 -4.90 0.88
C LYS A 131 -5.03 -4.83 0.03
N ILE A 132 -5.17 -5.14 -1.25
CA ILE A 132 -4.09 -5.12 -2.24
C ILE A 132 -4.33 -3.97 -3.21
N ASP A 133 -3.31 -3.12 -3.39
CA ASP A 133 -3.28 -2.00 -4.33
C ASP A 133 -1.98 -2.06 -5.15
N GLY A 134 -2.04 -2.76 -6.29
CA GLY A 134 -0.88 -3.02 -7.13
C GLY A 134 0.21 -3.79 -6.38
N ASP A 135 1.37 -3.14 -6.21
CA ASP A 135 2.54 -3.69 -5.52
C ASP A 135 2.60 -3.33 -4.03
N LYS A 136 1.52 -2.78 -3.48
CA LYS A 136 1.38 -2.47 -2.05
C LYS A 136 0.18 -3.21 -1.47
N ALA A 137 0.25 -3.53 -0.19
CA ALA A 137 -0.91 -4.08 0.51
C ALA A 137 -0.92 -3.72 1.99
N THR A 138 -2.09 -3.81 2.60
CA THR A 138 -2.30 -3.65 4.03
C THR A 138 -3.01 -4.88 4.60
N LEU A 139 -2.68 -5.23 5.85
CA LEU A 139 -3.36 -6.28 6.62
C LEU A 139 -3.61 -5.78 8.03
N GLU A 140 -4.83 -5.94 8.55
CA GLU A 140 -5.11 -5.71 9.96
C GLU A 140 -4.81 -6.98 10.76
N VAL A 141 -4.03 -6.83 11.83
CA VAL A 141 -3.64 -7.90 12.75
C VAL A 141 -4.13 -7.54 14.14
N LYS A 142 -4.79 -8.47 14.81
CA LYS A 142 -5.32 -8.25 16.16
C LYS A 142 -4.18 -8.17 17.18
N ASP A 143 -4.20 -7.12 17.99
CA ASP A 143 -3.32 -7.00 19.15
C ASP A 143 -3.92 -7.85 20.28
N ASP A 144 -3.19 -8.84 20.77
CA ASP A 144 -3.64 -9.71 21.86
C ASP A 144 -3.55 -9.04 23.22
N LYS A 145 -2.79 -7.94 23.34
CA LYS A 145 -2.56 -7.20 24.59
C LYS A 145 -3.60 -6.12 24.86
N VAL A 146 -4.26 -5.63 23.82
CA VAL A 146 -5.26 -4.56 23.92
C VAL A 146 -6.56 -5.02 23.26
N GLU A 147 -7.59 -5.22 24.08
CA GLU A 147 -8.89 -5.69 23.59
C GLU A 147 -9.45 -4.74 22.51
N GLY A 148 -9.86 -5.33 21.38
CA GLY A 148 -10.45 -4.59 20.26
C GLY A 148 -9.45 -3.79 19.42
N LYS A 149 -8.15 -3.79 19.75
CA LYS A 149 -7.12 -3.11 18.94
C LYS A 149 -6.68 -3.99 17.76
N TRP A 150 -6.56 -3.34 16.60
CA TRP A 150 -6.08 -3.92 15.36
C TRP A 150 -4.96 -3.04 14.82
N ASP A 151 -3.79 -3.63 14.60
CA ASP A 151 -2.63 -2.96 14.01
C ASP A 151 -2.59 -3.19 12.51
N THR A 152 -2.29 -2.14 11.76
CA THR A 152 -2.16 -2.23 10.30
C THR A 152 -0.72 -2.51 9.92
N PHE A 153 -0.49 -3.66 9.29
CA PHE A 153 0.78 -4.03 8.69
C PHE A 153 0.80 -3.64 7.21
N ASN A 154 1.89 -3.01 6.79
CA ASN A 154 2.11 -2.64 5.39
C ASN A 154 2.98 -3.68 4.69
N PHE A 155 2.74 -3.91 3.41
CA PHE A 155 3.46 -4.87 2.59
C PHE A 155 3.86 -4.25 1.25
N ALA A 156 4.99 -4.69 0.72
CA ALA A 156 5.41 -4.46 -0.66
C ALA A 156 5.51 -5.79 -1.40
N ARG A 157 5.16 -5.77 -2.69
CA ARG A 157 5.39 -6.90 -3.59
C ARG A 157 6.75 -6.73 -4.25
N GLU A 158 7.63 -7.69 -4.03
CA GLU A 158 8.98 -7.72 -4.60
C GLU A 158 9.19 -9.08 -5.26
N ASN A 159 9.57 -9.10 -6.54
CA ASN A 159 9.80 -10.33 -7.30
C ASN A 159 8.62 -11.32 -7.26
N GLY A 160 7.39 -10.80 -7.19
CA GLY A 160 6.17 -11.61 -7.11
C GLY A 160 5.83 -12.13 -5.70
N GLU A 161 6.66 -11.85 -4.69
CA GLU A 161 6.47 -12.23 -3.29
C GLU A 161 6.06 -11.01 -2.45
N TRP A 162 5.12 -11.18 -1.52
CA TRP A 162 4.75 -10.16 -0.54
C TRP A 162 5.72 -10.16 0.63
N LYS A 163 6.15 -8.96 1.02
CA LYS A 163 7.10 -8.75 2.12
C LYS A 163 6.66 -7.60 3.02
N ILE A 164 6.96 -7.72 4.30
CA ILE A 164 6.51 -6.78 5.33
C ILE A 164 7.34 -5.49 5.27
N LYS A 165 6.66 -4.35 5.40
CA LYS A 165 7.24 -3.03 5.63
C LYS A 165 7.06 -2.63 7.09
N LEU A 166 8.12 -2.70 7.89
CA LEU A 166 8.10 -2.27 9.29
C LEU A 166 8.47 -0.79 9.40
N GLY A 167 7.55 0.05 9.89
CA GLY A 167 7.85 1.36 10.50
C GLY A 167 8.65 2.35 9.66
N ILE A 168 8.56 2.26 8.33
CA ILE A 168 9.13 3.22 7.38
C ILE A 168 7.96 4.01 6.79
N GLU A 169 7.51 5.02 7.55
CA GLU A 169 6.61 6.09 7.06
C GLU A 169 7.42 7.24 6.44
#